data_AF-A0A1N6M6F2-F1
#
_entry.id   AF-A0A1N6M6F2-F1
#
_cell.length_a   1.000
_cell.length_b   1.000
_cell.length_c   1.000
_cell.angle_alpha   90.00
_cell.angle_beta   90.00
_cell.angle_gamma   90.00
#
_symmetry.space_group_name_H-M   'P 1'
#
loop_
_entity.id
_entity.type
_entity.pdbx_description
1 polymer ?
#
loop_
_entity_poly.entity_id
_entity_poly.type
_entity_poly.pdbx_seq_one_letter_code
_entity_poly.pdbx_strand_id
1 'polypeptide(L)'
;MEHTNITIEYPNILYFDGLWKHTGYGDIYQLNDTESKIYQFNSEGCVLAETMTKVAMQATYFPNATLSDDGMNLTSHQIARPFVQQFERLSALPAMCQPGQLFRYADISP
;
A
#
# COMPACT_ATOMS: atom_id res chain seq x y z
N MET A 1 -16.95 17.57 -37.82
CA MET A 1 -16.94 16.44 -36.86
C MET A 1 -15.77 16.68 -35.95
N GLU A 2 -16.03 17.28 -34.79
CA GLU A 2 -15.00 17.60 -33.81
C GLU A 2 -14.59 16.31 -33.08
N HIS A 3 -13.30 15.99 -33.12
CA HIS A 3 -12.72 14.93 -32.30
C HIS A 3 -12.56 15.48 -30.89
N THR A 4 -13.52 15.20 -30.02
CA THR A 4 -13.37 15.47 -28.59
C THR A 4 -12.31 14.53 -28.04
N ASN A 5 -11.07 15.02 -27.94
CA ASN A 5 -10.02 14.36 -27.19
C ASN A 5 -10.46 14.37 -25.72
N ILE A 6 -10.95 13.22 -25.23
CA ILE A 6 -11.22 13.01 -23.81
C ILE A 6 -9.85 12.86 -23.15
N THR A 7 -9.31 13.97 -22.68
CA THR A 7 -8.24 13.95 -21.70
C THR A 7 -8.83 13.35 -20.43
N ILE A 8 -8.52 12.10 -20.13
CA ILE A 8 -8.77 11.54 -18.81
C ILE A 8 -7.76 12.23 -17.89
N GLU A 9 -8.18 13.34 -17.28
CA GLU A 9 -7.49 13.93 -16.15
C GLU A 9 -7.55 12.91 -15.02
N TYR A 10 -6.48 12.15 -14.81
CA TYR A 10 -6.34 11.34 -13.60
C TYR A 10 -6.26 12.31 -12.42
N PRO A 11 -7.28 12.37 -11.53
CA PRO A 11 -7.21 13.27 -10.41
C PRO A 11 -6.11 12.76 -9.47
N ASN A 12 -5.01 13.52 -9.39
CA ASN A 12 -3.99 13.47 -8.33
C ASN A 12 -3.33 12.11 -8.03
N ILE A 13 -2.22 11.84 -8.72
CA ILE A 13 -1.31 10.70 -8.48
C ILE A 13 -0.49 10.87 -7.16
N LEU A 14 -0.81 11.88 -6.33
CA LEU A 14 -0.01 12.33 -5.17
C LEU A 14 -0.54 11.91 -3.78
N TYR A 15 -1.73 11.30 -3.65
CA TYR A 15 -2.44 11.37 -2.36
C TYR A 15 -1.94 10.45 -1.24
N PHE A 16 -1.19 9.38 -1.52
CA PHE A 16 -0.96 8.32 -0.53
C PHE A 16 0.50 7.86 -0.41
N ASP A 17 1.46 8.67 -0.85
CA ASP A 17 2.88 8.33 -0.71
C ASP A 17 3.27 8.17 0.77
N GLY A 18 4.04 7.13 1.08
CA GLY A 18 4.46 6.80 2.43
C GLY A 18 4.26 5.34 2.80
N LEU A 19 4.23 5.09 4.11
CA LEU A 19 4.10 3.76 4.70
C LEU A 19 2.74 3.64 5.38
N TRP A 20 1.98 2.61 5.02
CA TRP A 20 0.65 2.36 5.53
C TRP A 20 0.56 0.94 6.07
N LYS A 21 0.21 0.79 7.34
CA LYS A 21 -0.04 -0.51 7.95
C LYS A 21 -1.54 -0.80 7.90
N HIS A 22 -1.93 -1.95 7.36
CA HIS A 22 -3.33 -2.36 7.36
C HIS A 22 -3.75 -2.78 8.77
N THR A 23 -4.65 -2.02 9.39
CA THR A 23 -5.04 -2.19 10.80
C THR A 23 -5.71 -3.54 11.00
N GLY A 24 -5.20 -4.32 11.96
CA GLY A 24 -5.66 -5.69 12.22
C GLY A 24 -5.06 -6.76 11.31
N TYR A 25 -4.20 -6.37 10.36
CA TYR A 25 -3.53 -7.27 9.43
C TYR A 25 -2.01 -7.10 9.49
N GLY A 26 -1.30 -8.10 9.00
CA GLY A 26 0.17 -8.12 8.97
C GLY A 26 0.79 -7.33 7.81
N ASP A 27 0.00 -6.65 6.99
CA ASP A 27 0.51 -6.03 5.76
C ASP A 27 0.96 -4.58 5.98
N ILE A 28 2.12 -4.23 5.42
CA ILE A 28 2.64 -2.86 5.34
C ILE A 28 2.86 -2.52 3.86
N TYR A 29 2.26 -1.43 3.43
CA TYR A 29 2.32 -0.91 2.07
C TYR A 29 3.25 0.28 2.04
N GLN A 30 4.29 0.20 1.22
CA GLN A 30 5.18 1.31 0.92
C GLN A 30 4.85 1.84 -0.47
N LEU A 31 4.27 3.04 -0.54
CA LEU A 31 4.03 3.75 -1.78
C LEU A 31 5.17 4.75 -2.01
N ASN A 32 5.85 4.62 -3.13
CA ASN A 32 6.81 5.58 -3.64
C ASN A 32 6.74 5.63 -5.18
N ASP A 33 7.26 6.69 -5.78
CA ASP A 33 7.17 6.93 -7.23
C ASP A 33 7.92 5.93 -8.11
N THR A 34 8.94 5.25 -7.57
CA THR A 34 9.77 4.33 -8.35
C THR A 34 9.21 2.91 -8.32
N GLU A 35 8.93 2.40 -7.13
CA GLU A 35 8.60 1.01 -6.88
C GLU A 35 7.86 0.88 -5.54
N SER A 36 6.57 0.52 -5.60
CA SER A 36 5.77 0.29 -4.39
C SER A 36 5.88 -1.15 -3.92
N LYS A 37 5.90 -1.37 -2.60
CA LYS A 37 6.19 -2.67 -1.97
C LYS A 37 5.14 -3.05 -0.95
N ILE A 38 4.87 -4.34 -0.84
CA ILE A 38 4.02 -4.92 0.20
C ILE A 38 4.87 -5.84 1.05
N TYR A 39 4.88 -5.59 2.34
CA TYR A 39 5.55 -6.41 3.33
C TYR A 39 4.52 -7.15 4.16
N GLN A 40 4.72 -8.44 4.36
CA GLN A 40 3.97 -9.22 5.35
C GLN A 40 4.81 -9.35 6.61
N PHE A 41 4.27 -8.85 7.71
CA PHE A 41 4.91 -8.69 9.01
C PHE A 41 4.07 -9.39 10.07
N ASN A 42 4.71 -10.19 10.91
CA ASN A 42 4.13 -10.77 12.11
C ASN A 42 5.16 -10.77 13.25
N SER A 43 4.86 -11.48 14.34
CA SER A 43 5.77 -11.58 15.49
C SER A 43 7.06 -12.36 15.20
N GLU A 44 7.07 -13.21 14.18
CA GLU A 44 8.21 -14.04 13.83
C GLU A 44 9.18 -13.28 12.93
N GLY A 45 8.67 -12.50 11.97
CA GLY A 45 9.49 -11.63 11.16
C GLY A 45 8.73 -10.92 10.05
N CYS A 46 9.45 -10.61 8.98
CA CYS A 46 8.91 -9.86 7.85
C CYS A 46 9.44 -10.37 6.51
N VAL A 47 8.54 -10.48 5.53
CA VAL A 47 8.86 -10.86 4.15
C VAL A 47 8.41 -9.77 3.19
N LEU A 48 9.16 -9.57 2.10
CA LEU A 48 8.69 -8.79 0.95
C LEU A 48 7.78 -9.70 0.12
N ALA A 49 6.47 -9.43 0.17
CA ALA A 49 5.46 -10.25 -0.48
C ALA A 49 5.30 -9.87 -1.97
N GLU A 50 5.27 -8.56 -2.26
CA GLU A 50 5.02 -8.10 -3.62
C GLU A 50 5.67 -6.74 -3.90
N THR A 51 5.97 -6.53 -5.17
CA THR A 51 6.53 -5.30 -5.72
C THR A 51 5.75 -4.92 -6.97
N MET A 52 5.30 -3.67 -7.06
CA MET A 52 4.51 -3.18 -8.20
C MET A 52 4.64 -1.68 -8.39
N THR A 53 4.06 -1.15 -9.47
CA THR A 53 3.99 0.30 -9.67
C THR A 53 3.03 0.95 -8.68
N LYS A 54 3.25 2.23 -8.37
CA LYS A 54 2.36 3.01 -7.48
C LYS A 54 0.90 2.98 -7.97
N VAL A 55 0.69 3.16 -9.27
CA VAL A 55 -0.65 3.16 -9.88
C VAL A 55 -1.34 1.80 -9.70
N ALA A 56 -0.63 0.69 -9.89
CA ALA A 56 -1.18 -0.65 -9.68
C ALA A 56 -1.53 -0.90 -8.20
N MET A 57 -0.69 -0.40 -7.28
CA MET A 57 -0.95 -0.51 -5.85
C MET A 57 -2.19 0.29 -5.43
N GLN A 58 -2.32 1.53 -5.91
CA GLN A 58 -3.47 2.38 -5.62
C GLN A 58 -4.76 1.77 -6.17
N ALA A 59 -4.75 1.29 -7.42
CA ALA A 59 -5.92 0.66 -8.02
C ALA A 59 -6.36 -0.62 -7.29
N THR A 60 -5.39 -1.43 -6.84
CA THR A 60 -5.67 -2.73 -6.21
C THR A 60 -6.05 -2.61 -4.73
N TYR A 61 -5.28 -1.86 -3.94
CA TYR A 61 -5.40 -1.84 -2.47
C TYR A 61 -6.04 -0.58 -1.91
N PHE A 62 -6.01 0.52 -2.66
CA PHE A 62 -6.55 1.81 -2.24
C PHE A 62 -7.69 2.34 -3.14
N PRO A 63 -8.59 1.51 -3.70
CA PRO A 63 -9.70 2.03 -4.48
C PRO A 63 -10.65 2.84 -3.60
N ASN A 64 -11.07 4.00 -4.12
CA ASN A 64 -11.93 4.95 -3.40
C ASN A 64 -11.35 5.35 -2.03
N ALA A 65 -10.02 5.38 -1.91
CA ALA A 65 -9.39 5.68 -0.64
C ALA A 65 -9.63 7.13 -0.20
N THR A 66 -9.85 7.30 1.10
CA THR A 66 -9.99 8.60 1.76
C THR A 66 -8.89 8.74 2.81
N LEU A 67 -8.20 9.88 2.81
CA LEU A 67 -7.20 10.24 3.80
C LEU A 67 -7.86 11.14 4.85
N SER A 68 -7.58 10.89 6.14
CA SER A 68 -7.99 11.78 7.22
C SER A 68 -7.30 13.15 7.14
N ASP A 69 -7.91 14.18 7.73
CA ASP A 69 -7.39 15.55 7.69
C ASP A 69 -5.98 15.70 8.29
N ASP A 70 -5.63 14.86 9.26
CA ASP A 70 -4.30 14.81 9.88
C ASP A 70 -3.26 14.01 9.07
N GLY A 71 -3.70 13.37 7.98
CA GLY A 71 -2.86 12.55 7.12
C GLY A 71 -2.33 11.26 7.76
N MET A 72 -2.93 10.82 8.87
CA MET A 72 -2.47 9.67 9.66
C MET A 72 -3.27 8.39 9.41
N ASN A 73 -4.49 8.50 8.89
CA ASN A 73 -5.38 7.37 8.65
C ASN A 73 -5.88 7.38 7.21
N LEU A 74 -5.88 6.20 6.60
CA LEU A 74 -6.45 5.98 5.28
C LEU A 74 -7.55 4.92 5.38
N THR A 75 -8.68 5.17 4.75
CA THR A 75 -9.73 4.16 4.55
C THR A 75 -9.85 3.82 3.08
N SER A 76 -10.15 2.57 2.74
CA SER A 76 -10.31 2.10 1.35
C SER A 76 -11.53 1.20 1.23
N HIS A 77 -12.28 1.36 0.15
CA HIS A 77 -13.53 0.65 -0.11
C HIS A 77 -13.45 -0.05 -1.46
N GLN A 78 -13.15 -1.35 -1.41
CA GLN A 78 -13.20 -2.20 -2.60
C GLN A 78 -14.67 -2.50 -2.96
N ILE A 79 -15.09 -2.22 -4.20
CA ILE A 79 -16.47 -2.46 -4.66
C ILE A 79 -16.93 -3.91 -4.42
N ALA A 80 -16.01 -4.87 -4.48
CA ALA A 80 -16.28 -6.29 -4.30
C ALA A 80 -16.19 -6.78 -2.84
N ARG A 81 -15.85 -5.93 -1.85
CA ARG A 81 -15.76 -6.31 -0.44
C ARG A 81 -16.68 -5.45 0.43
N PRO A 82 -17.47 -6.06 1.34
CA PRO A 82 -18.41 -5.33 2.18
C PRO A 82 -17.75 -4.52 3.31
N PHE A 83 -16.46 -4.74 3.58
CA PHE A 83 -15.76 -4.13 4.70
C PHE A 83 -14.78 -3.05 4.24
N VAL A 84 -14.75 -1.96 4.99
CA VAL A 84 -13.79 -0.88 4.86
C VAL A 84 -12.44 -1.36 5.35
N GLN A 85 -11.41 -1.21 4.51
CA GLN A 85 -10.04 -1.42 4.93
C GLN A 85 -9.54 -0.14 5.58
N GLN A 86 -8.84 -0.28 6.71
CA GLN A 86 -8.28 0.84 7.46
C GLN A 86 -6.79 0.72 7.53
N PHE A 87 -6.09 1.82 7.36
CA PHE A 87 -4.64 1.85 7.37
C PHE A 87 -4.14 3.00 8.23
N GLU A 88 -3.11 2.72 9.01
CA GLU A 88 -2.41 3.69 9.84
C GLU A 88 -1.07 4.05 9.22
N ARG A 89 -0.73 5.34 9.25
CA ARG A 89 0.54 5.81 8.73
C ARG A 89 1.68 5.40 9.65
N LEU A 90 2.74 4.86 9.07
CA LEU A 90 3.99 4.61 9.77
C LEU A 90 5.01 5.71 9.46
N SER A 91 5.74 6.14 10.47
CA SER A 91 6.86 7.08 10.30
C SER A 91 8.10 6.41 9.70
N ALA A 92 8.26 5.10 9.92
CA ALA A 92 9.35 4.30 9.40
C ALA A 92 8.93 2.84 9.23
N LEU A 93 9.63 2.13 8.33
CA LEU A 93 9.43 0.71 8.14
C LEU A 93 9.96 -0.03 9.38
N PRO A 94 9.23 -1.01 9.96
CA PRO A 94 9.70 -1.76 11.11
C PRO A 94 11.07 -2.37 10.88
N ALA A 95 11.89 -2.49 11.93
CA ALA A 95 13.29 -2.92 11.82
C ALA A 95 13.45 -4.24 11.05
N MET A 96 12.58 -5.22 11.32
CA MET A 96 12.61 -6.53 10.63
C MET A 96 12.17 -6.47 9.15
N CYS A 97 11.46 -5.42 8.74
CA CYS A 97 11.10 -5.21 7.34
C CYS A 97 12.17 -4.40 6.57
N GLN A 98 13.23 -3.93 7.25
CA GLN A 98 14.30 -3.19 6.59
C GLN A 98 15.07 -4.08 5.61
N PRO A 99 15.61 -3.51 4.51
CA PRO A 99 16.48 -4.25 3.60
C PRO A 99 17.62 -4.95 4.36
N GLY A 100 17.79 -6.25 4.13
CA GLY A 100 18.79 -7.09 4.80
C GLY A 100 18.34 -7.72 6.13
N GLN A 101 17.15 -7.38 6.65
CA GLN A 101 16.52 -8.03 7.81
C GLN A 101 15.30 -8.88 7.42
N LEU A 102 14.89 -8.81 6.15
CA LEU A 102 13.79 -9.60 5.61
C LEU A 102 14.11 -11.09 5.67
N PHE A 103 13.15 -11.89 6.13
CA PHE A 103 13.20 -13.32 5.92
C PHE A 103 13.15 -13.62 4.43
N ARG A 104 13.99 -14.56 4.01
CA ARG A 104 13.90 -15.15 2.69
C ARG A 104 12.89 -16.29 2.79
N TYR A 105 12.15 -16.54 1.71
CA TYR A 105 11.26 -17.70 1.64
C TYR A 105 11.96 -19.03 1.98
N ALA A 106 13.28 -19.12 1.79
CA ALA A 106 14.10 -20.28 2.18
C ALA A 106 14.25 -20.46 3.71
N ASP A 107 14.05 -19.40 4.51
CA ASP A 107 14.18 -19.42 5.97
C ASP A 107 12.89 -19.91 6.67
N ILE A 108 11.81 -20.11 5.90
CA ILE A 108 10.46 -20.49 6.38
C ILE A 108 10.13 -21.96 5.99
N SER A 109 11.11 -22.71 5.48
CA SER A 109 10.93 -24.14 5.20
C SER A 109 11.24 -24.96 6.47
N PRO A 110 10.31 -25.81 6.95
CA PRO A 110 10.62 -26.79 8.00
C PRO A 110 11.63 -27.85 7.52
#